data_AF-A0A7K4MSE6-F1
#
_entry.id   AF-A0A7K4MSE6-F1
#
_cell.length_a   1.000
_cell.length_b   1.000
_cell.length_c   1.000
_cell.angle_alpha   90.00
_cell.angle_beta   90.00
_cell.angle_gamma   90.00
#
_symmetry.space_group_name_H-M   'P 1'
#
loop_
_entity.id
_entity.type
_entity.pdbx_description
1 polymer ?
#
loop_
_entity_poly.entity_id
_entity_poly.type
_entity_poly.pdbx_seq_one_letter_code
_entity_poly.pdbx_strand_id
1 'polypeptide(L)'
;MILSKSIEKWQDNPTYKEQSKIHWFVWLLENPKSPISLTGAIDLYNHDIIHILLGRGMEVRDEAMVIGFTMGNSETTSSWVRWLFEFCARYLYPEGYCFDEDDLVEFERGYAYGYTRLRRNIHLAKFDCCMKKTISRLRKE
;
A
#
# COMPACT_ATOMS: atom_id res chain seq x y z
N MET A 1 11.23 -8.60 -15.57
CA MET A 1 10.32 -9.63 -15.00
C MET A 1 8.89 -9.33 -15.43
N ILE A 2 8.11 -10.37 -15.78
CA ILE A 2 6.68 -10.22 -16.11
C ILE A 2 5.90 -10.09 -14.79
N LEU A 3 4.84 -9.27 -14.77
CA LEU A 3 4.05 -9.03 -13.55
C LEU A 3 3.52 -10.34 -12.95
N SER A 4 2.89 -11.22 -13.76
CA SER A 4 2.34 -12.49 -13.28
C SER A 4 3.37 -13.37 -12.56
N LYS A 5 4.55 -13.57 -13.16
CA LYS A 5 5.66 -14.30 -12.53
C LYS A 5 6.18 -13.66 -11.24
N SER A 6 6.01 -12.34 -11.10
CA SER A 6 6.45 -11.62 -9.90
C SER A 6 5.45 -11.77 -8.76
N ILE A 7 4.16 -11.83 -9.09
CA ILE A 7 3.08 -12.13 -8.13
C ILE A 7 3.21 -13.57 -7.62
N GLU A 8 3.42 -14.55 -8.51
CA GLU A 8 3.66 -15.95 -8.11
C GLU A 8 4.82 -16.03 -7.09
N LYS A 9 5.96 -15.40 -7.43
CA LYS A 9 7.12 -15.36 -6.53
C LYS A 9 6.84 -14.62 -5.21
N TRP A 10 5.97 -13.60 -5.22
CA TRP A 10 5.57 -12.85 -4.03
C TRP A 10 4.74 -13.71 -3.08
N GLN A 11 3.77 -14.45 -3.62
CA GLN A 11 2.88 -15.32 -2.85
C GLN A 11 3.59 -16.57 -2.33
N ASP A 12 4.60 -17.06 -3.04
CA ASP A 12 5.43 -18.19 -2.60
C ASP A 12 6.43 -17.81 -1.48
N ASN A 13 6.51 -16.54 -1.07
CA ASN A 13 7.44 -16.10 -0.05
C ASN A 13 6.99 -16.58 1.35
N PRO A 14 7.85 -17.24 2.14
CA PRO A 14 7.49 -17.72 3.50
C PRO A 14 7.10 -16.60 4.48
N THR A 15 7.42 -15.34 4.17
CA THR A 15 7.03 -14.17 4.97
C THR A 15 5.69 -13.55 4.54
N TYR A 16 5.00 -14.14 3.56
CA TYR A 16 3.74 -13.64 3.02
C TYR A 16 2.63 -13.62 4.07
N LYS A 17 2.02 -12.43 4.24
CA LYS A 17 0.94 -12.22 5.21
C LYS A 17 -0.41 -12.41 4.51
N GLU A 18 -1.10 -13.49 4.84
CA GLU A 18 -2.47 -13.71 4.37
C GLU A 18 -3.45 -12.69 4.95
N GLN A 19 -4.44 -12.27 4.15
CA GLN A 19 -5.46 -11.31 4.56
C GLN A 19 -6.21 -11.70 5.84
N SER A 20 -6.40 -13.02 6.03
CA SER A 20 -7.10 -13.61 7.18
C SER A 20 -6.40 -13.35 8.52
N LYS A 21 -5.11 -13.01 8.49
CA LYS A 21 -4.29 -12.75 9.68
C LYS A 21 -4.06 -11.26 9.95
N ILE A 22 -4.57 -10.38 9.08
CA ILE A 22 -4.48 -8.94 9.27
C ILE A 22 -5.40 -8.54 10.44
N HIS A 23 -4.87 -7.73 11.35
CA HIS A 23 -5.63 -7.27 12.50
C HIS A 23 -6.86 -6.46 12.07
N TRP A 24 -8.00 -6.69 12.74
CA TRP A 24 -9.29 -6.08 12.39
C TRP A 24 -9.25 -4.55 12.33
N PHE A 25 -8.40 -3.91 13.13
CA PHE A 25 -8.25 -2.45 13.16
C PHE A 25 -7.56 -1.92 11.89
N VAL A 26 -6.53 -2.63 11.41
CA VAL A 26 -5.85 -2.32 10.14
C VAL A 26 -6.81 -2.56 8.99
N TRP A 27 -7.56 -3.67 9.03
CA TRP A 27 -8.61 -3.96 8.06
C TRP A 27 -9.69 -2.86 8.01
N LEU A 28 -10.09 -2.30 9.15
CA LEU A 28 -11.12 -1.26 9.24
C LEU A 28 -10.69 0.04 8.54
N LEU A 29 -9.42 0.41 8.60
CA LEU A 29 -8.95 1.66 8.01
C LEU A 29 -8.50 1.50 6.55
N GLU A 30 -7.92 0.35 6.20
CA GLU A 30 -7.21 0.18 4.92
C GLU A 30 -7.97 -0.67 3.90
N ASN A 31 -9.00 -1.41 4.31
CA ASN A 31 -9.78 -2.22 3.38
C ASN A 31 -10.88 -1.40 2.70
N PRO A 32 -10.96 -1.33 1.36
CA PRO A 32 -12.01 -0.57 0.66
C PRO A 32 -13.43 -1.10 0.90
N LYS A 33 -13.59 -2.34 1.40
CA LYS A 33 -14.88 -2.91 1.80
C LYS A 33 -15.31 -2.50 3.22
N SER A 34 -14.45 -1.81 3.96
CA SER A 34 -14.74 -1.32 5.30
C SER A 34 -15.64 -0.07 5.25
N PRO A 35 -16.60 0.07 6.18
CA PRO A 35 -17.45 1.25 6.27
C PRO A 35 -16.70 2.54 6.63
N ILE A 36 -15.49 2.44 7.21
CA ILE A 36 -14.64 3.57 7.63
C ILE A 36 -13.33 3.61 6.81
N SER A 37 -13.33 2.97 5.64
CA SER A 37 -12.15 2.94 4.78
C SER A 37 -11.61 4.34 4.49
N LEU A 38 -10.33 4.55 4.79
CA LEU A 38 -9.66 5.81 4.54
C LEU A 38 -9.40 5.97 3.04
N THR A 39 -9.24 7.21 2.61
CA THR A 39 -8.94 7.52 1.22
C THR A 39 -7.58 6.93 0.82
N GLY A 40 -7.53 6.26 -0.34
CA GLY A 40 -6.37 5.47 -0.76
C GLY A 40 -6.42 3.99 -0.35
N ALA A 41 -7.47 3.54 0.34
CA ALA A 41 -7.72 2.12 0.60
C ALA A 41 -7.72 1.30 -0.70
N ILE A 42 -7.05 0.16 -0.66
CA ILE A 42 -6.78 -0.68 -1.82
C ILE A 42 -7.05 -2.14 -1.48
N ASP A 43 -7.47 -2.94 -2.46
CA ASP A 43 -7.60 -4.38 -2.24
C ASP A 43 -6.22 -5.04 -2.07
N LEU A 44 -6.19 -6.18 -1.37
CA LEU A 44 -4.92 -6.88 -1.10
C LEU A 44 -4.18 -7.23 -2.40
N TYR A 45 -4.92 -7.58 -3.45
CA TYR A 45 -4.34 -7.92 -4.73
C TYR A 45 -3.58 -6.76 -5.39
N ASN A 46 -4.20 -5.59 -5.53
CA ASN A 46 -3.49 -4.45 -6.12
C ASN A 46 -2.45 -3.89 -5.14
N HIS A 47 -2.64 -4.04 -3.82
CA HIS A 47 -1.64 -3.71 -2.81
C HIS A 47 -0.33 -4.49 -3.00
N ASP A 48 -0.40 -5.82 -3.16
CA ASP A 48 0.75 -6.66 -3.48
C ASP A 48 1.44 -6.23 -4.78
N ILE A 49 0.65 -5.83 -5.78
CA ILE A 49 1.20 -5.31 -7.03
C ILE A 49 1.95 -4.01 -6.80
N ILE A 50 1.46 -3.11 -5.95
CA ILE A 50 2.16 -1.87 -5.61
C ILE A 50 3.48 -2.17 -4.89
N HIS A 51 3.50 -3.12 -3.96
CA HIS A 51 4.74 -3.62 -3.34
C HIS A 51 5.78 -4.05 -4.40
N ILE A 52 5.35 -4.87 -5.36
CA ILE A 52 6.20 -5.33 -6.48
C ILE A 52 6.64 -4.14 -7.36
N LEU A 53 5.75 -3.20 -7.64
CA LEU A 53 6.04 -2.03 -8.47
C LEU A 53 7.01 -1.07 -7.78
N LEU A 54 6.91 -0.87 -6.47
CA LEU A 54 7.84 -0.04 -5.70
C LEU A 54 9.14 -0.79 -5.34
N GLY A 55 9.12 -2.12 -5.40
CA GLY A 55 10.26 -2.95 -5.01
C GLY A 55 10.43 -3.00 -3.49
N ARG A 56 9.31 -3.07 -2.76
CA ARG A 56 9.23 -3.05 -1.30
C ARG A 56 8.82 -4.42 -0.76
N GLY A 57 9.25 -4.75 0.47
CA GLY A 57 8.97 -6.01 1.16
C GLY A 57 7.76 -5.92 2.10
N MET A 58 7.67 -6.79 3.10
CA MET A 58 6.53 -6.88 4.04
C MET A 58 6.87 -6.45 5.48
N GLU A 59 8.00 -5.77 5.63
CA GLU A 59 8.39 -5.15 6.89
C GLU A 59 7.55 -3.89 7.15
N VAL A 60 7.43 -3.49 8.42
CA VAL A 60 6.56 -2.36 8.82
C VAL A 60 6.91 -1.08 8.05
N ARG A 61 8.20 -0.75 7.92
CA ARG A 61 8.69 0.36 7.08
C ARG A 61 8.28 0.32 5.61
N ASP A 62 8.21 -0.88 5.05
CA ASP A 62 7.87 -1.07 3.64
C ASP A 62 6.35 -0.92 3.44
N GLU A 63 5.56 -1.45 4.37
CA GLU A 63 4.11 -1.21 4.43
C GLU A 63 3.81 0.28 4.59
N ALA A 64 4.52 0.96 5.51
CA ALA A 64 4.40 2.39 5.73
C ALA A 64 4.61 3.18 4.44
N MET A 65 5.67 2.88 3.68
CA MET A 65 5.90 3.53 2.39
C MET A 65 4.80 3.25 1.36
N VAL A 66 4.31 2.00 1.27
CA VAL A 66 3.26 1.62 0.31
C VAL A 66 1.94 2.31 0.63
N ILE A 67 1.54 2.33 1.90
CA ILE A 67 0.32 3.00 2.35
C ILE A 67 0.45 4.51 2.15
N GLY A 68 1.60 5.09 2.50
CA GLY A 68 1.90 6.48 2.19
C GLY A 68 1.74 6.77 0.70
N PHE A 69 2.31 5.91 -0.15
CA PHE A 69 2.21 6.05 -1.60
C PHE A 69 0.78 5.99 -2.13
N THR A 70 -0.05 5.04 -1.68
CA THR A 70 -1.45 4.93 -2.13
C THR A 70 -2.29 6.12 -1.68
N MET A 71 -2.11 6.56 -0.43
CA MET A 71 -2.77 7.75 0.13
C MET A 71 -2.35 9.03 -0.61
N GLY A 72 -1.05 9.24 -0.80
CA GLY A 72 -0.51 10.40 -1.51
C GLY A 72 -0.85 10.41 -3.00
N ASN A 73 -1.05 9.24 -3.60
CA ASN A 73 -1.49 9.10 -4.99
C ASN A 73 -3.00 9.31 -5.20
N SER A 74 -3.80 9.18 -4.15
CA SER A 74 -5.23 9.44 -4.19
C SER A 74 -5.52 10.94 -4.20
N GLU A 75 -6.41 11.39 -5.08
CA GLU A 75 -6.82 12.81 -5.18
C GLU A 75 -7.80 13.23 -4.08
N THR A 76 -8.46 12.25 -3.45
CA THR A 76 -9.44 12.50 -2.39
C THR A 76 -8.82 12.58 -1.01
N THR A 77 -7.54 12.24 -0.87
CA THR A 77 -6.84 12.29 0.41
C THR A 77 -6.56 13.72 0.82
N SER A 78 -7.17 14.13 1.93
CA SER A 78 -6.89 15.42 2.56
C SER A 78 -5.81 15.30 3.64
N SER A 79 -5.15 16.41 3.96
CA SER A 79 -4.15 16.46 5.04
C SER A 79 -4.72 16.01 6.39
N TRP A 80 -6.03 16.18 6.62
CA TRP A 80 -6.72 15.69 7.82
C TRP A 80 -6.77 14.16 7.89
N VAL A 81 -7.09 13.50 6.78
CA VAL A 81 -7.13 12.03 6.71
C VAL A 81 -5.73 11.45 6.90
N ARG A 82 -4.73 12.09 6.31
CA ARG A 82 -3.32 11.74 6.52
C ARG A 82 -2.93 11.83 8.00
N TRP A 83 -3.21 12.96 8.65
CA TRP A 83 -2.90 13.14 10.08
C TRP A 83 -3.63 12.12 10.96
N LEU A 84 -4.91 11.84 10.66
CA LEU A 84 -5.67 10.81 11.36
C LEU A 84 -5.04 9.43 11.21
N PHE A 85 -4.56 9.08 10.01
CA PHE A 85 -3.85 7.83 9.77
C PHE A 85 -2.56 7.75 10.57
N GLU A 86 -1.71 8.78 10.53
CA GLU A 86 -0.46 8.83 11.31
C GLU A 86 -0.73 8.63 12.81
N PHE A 87 -1.78 9.27 13.33
CA PHE A 87 -2.21 9.10 14.72
C PHE A 87 -2.65 7.66 15.02
N CYS A 88 -3.50 7.07 14.17
CA CYS A 88 -3.95 5.69 14.32
C CYS A 88 -2.79 4.69 14.23
N ALA A 89 -1.90 4.85 13.25
CA ALA A 89 -0.77 3.97 13.02
C ALA A 89 0.25 4.01 14.16
N ARG A 90 0.42 5.17 14.83
CA ARG A 90 1.34 5.30 15.97
C ARG A 90 0.76 4.80 17.28
N TYR A 91 -0.53 5.02 17.54
CA TYR A 91 -1.10 4.83 18.89
C TYR A 91 -2.19 3.76 18.99
N LEU A 92 -2.86 3.43 17.89
CA LEU A 92 -4.04 2.53 17.90
C LEU A 92 -3.78 1.21 17.18
N TYR A 93 -2.72 1.11 16.39
CA TYR A 93 -2.36 -0.15 15.75
C TYR A 93 -1.92 -1.16 16.82
N PRO A 94 -2.14 -2.46 16.59
CA PRO A 94 -1.68 -3.50 17.49
C PRO A 94 -0.15 -3.65 17.43
N GLU A 95 0.42 -4.26 18.46
CA GLU A 95 1.85 -4.57 18.54
C GLU A 95 2.31 -5.37 17.30
N GLY A 96 3.39 -4.91 16.65
CA GLY A 96 3.89 -5.46 15.37
C GLY A 96 3.34 -4.80 14.10
N TYR A 97 2.35 -3.92 14.23
CA TYR A 97 1.87 -3.04 13.15
C TYR A 97 2.05 -1.55 13.47
N CYS A 98 2.29 -1.20 14.73
CA CYS A 98 2.54 0.20 15.12
C CYS A 98 3.74 0.78 14.38
N PHE A 99 3.59 2.01 13.91
CA PHE A 99 4.67 2.74 13.27
C PHE A 99 5.50 3.48 14.30
N ASP A 100 6.82 3.32 14.23
CA ASP A 100 7.75 4.18 14.95
C ASP A 100 8.04 5.48 14.17
N GLU A 101 8.99 6.28 14.66
CA GLU A 101 9.36 7.54 14.00
C GLU A 101 10.01 7.33 12.63
N ASP A 102 10.78 6.26 12.46
CA ASP A 102 11.45 5.96 11.19
C ASP A 102 10.44 5.42 10.16
N ASP A 103 9.46 4.62 10.60
CA ASP A 103 8.36 4.15 9.77
C ASP A 103 7.49 5.33 9.27
N LEU A 104 7.21 6.31 10.14
CA LEU A 104 6.48 7.52 9.75
C LEU A 104 7.27 8.34 8.71
N VAL A 105 8.60 8.38 8.79
CA VAL A 105 9.43 9.01 7.76
C VAL A 105 9.32 8.28 6.42
N GLU A 106 9.29 6.95 6.42
CA GLU A 106 9.07 6.17 5.18
C GLU A 106 7.65 6.33 4.63
N PHE A 107 6.64 6.43 5.50
CA PHE A 107 5.28 6.81 5.12
C PHE A 107 5.24 8.16 4.42
N GLU A 108 5.88 9.18 4.99
CA GLU A 108 5.96 10.52 4.40
C GLU A 108 6.65 10.53 3.04
N ARG A 109 7.74 9.76 2.92
CA ARG A 109 8.43 9.56 1.64
C ARG A 109 7.53 8.90 0.62
N GLY A 110 6.78 7.88 1.02
CA GLY A 110 5.74 7.23 0.21
C GLY A 110 4.71 8.25 -0.27
N TYR A 111 4.16 9.03 0.65
CA TYR A 111 3.15 10.06 0.37
C TYR A 111 3.63 11.10 -0.64
N ALA A 112 4.80 11.69 -0.39
CA ALA A 112 5.41 12.63 -1.32
C ALA A 112 5.67 11.98 -2.69
N TYR A 113 6.16 10.74 -2.71
CA TYR A 113 6.42 10.03 -3.96
C TYR A 113 5.12 9.79 -4.76
N GLY A 114 4.06 9.34 -4.10
CA GLY A 114 2.73 9.15 -4.69
C GLY A 114 2.12 10.45 -5.20
N TYR A 115 2.33 11.55 -4.46
CA TYR A 115 1.89 12.90 -4.82
C TYR A 115 2.52 13.38 -6.13
N THR A 116 3.81 13.11 -6.35
CA THR A 116 4.54 13.51 -7.58
C THR A 116 4.15 12.73 -8.83
N ARG A 117 3.42 11.61 -8.72
CA ARG A 117 3.06 10.79 -9.88
C ARG A 117 1.94 11.46 -10.69
N LEU A 118 2.12 11.51 -12.02
CA LEU A 118 1.12 12.02 -12.97
C LEU A 118 -0.15 11.16 -12.99
N ARG A 119 0.01 9.84 -12.94
CA ARG A 119 -1.11 8.91 -12.86
C ARG A 119 -1.60 8.86 -11.42
N ARG A 120 -2.83 9.31 -11.21
CA ARG A 120 -3.49 9.40 -9.90
C ARG A 120 -4.45 8.24 -9.66
N ASN A 121 -4.86 8.07 -8.41
CA ASN A 121 -5.85 7.08 -7.96
C ASN A 121 -5.46 5.63 -8.33
N ILE A 122 -4.18 5.27 -8.15
CA ILE A 122 -3.66 3.93 -8.44
C ILE A 122 -4.35 2.83 -7.63
N HIS A 123 -4.91 3.17 -6.47
CA HIS A 123 -5.74 2.27 -5.66
C HIS A 123 -7.02 1.78 -6.38
N LEU A 124 -7.45 2.47 -7.45
CA LEU A 124 -8.56 2.06 -8.31
C LEU A 124 -8.10 1.38 -9.61
N ALA A 125 -6.79 1.28 -9.84
CA ALA A 125 -6.26 0.75 -11.08
C ALA A 125 -6.52 -0.76 -11.19
N LYS A 126 -7.06 -1.19 -12.35
CA LYS A 126 -7.17 -2.61 -12.68
C LYS A 126 -5.88 -3.07 -13.35
N PHE A 127 -5.06 -3.80 -12.62
CA PHE A 127 -3.91 -4.49 -13.20
C PHE A 127 -4.38 -5.80 -13.84
N ASP A 128 -4.57 -5.78 -15.16
CA ASP A 128 -4.90 -6.99 -15.91
C ASP A 128 -3.65 -7.89 -16.03
N CYS A 129 -3.62 -8.93 -15.20
CA CYS A 129 -2.51 -9.86 -15.11
C CYS A 129 -2.48 -10.89 -16.24
N CYS A 130 -3.55 -10.96 -17.06
CA CYS A 130 -3.53 -11.68 -18.33
C CYS A 130 -2.67 -10.94 -19.37
N MET A 131 -2.43 -9.64 -19.19
CA MET A 131 -1.46 -8.92 -20.02
C MET A 131 -0.04 -9.27 -19.56
N LYS A 132 0.79 -9.76 -20.48
CA LYS A 132 2.24 -10.00 -20.29
C LYS A 132 3.04 -8.68 -20.15
N LYS A 133 2.53 -7.72 -19.38
CA LYS A 133 3.23 -6.46 -19.09
C LYS A 133 4.41 -6.73 -18.17
N THR A 134 5.52 -6.06 -18.46
CA THR A 134 6.71 -6.08 -17.61
C THR A 134 6.61 -4.98 -16.55
N ILE A 135 7.16 -5.24 -15.37
CA ILE A 135 7.23 -4.25 -14.27
C ILE A 135 7.84 -2.94 -14.76
N SER A 136 8.92 -3.01 -15.54
CA SER A 136 9.63 -1.84 -16.08
C SER A 136 8.75 -0.98 -16.99
N ARG A 137 7.77 -1.57 -17.68
CA ARG A 137 6.82 -0.84 -18.51
C ARG A 137 5.75 -0.18 -17.65
N LEU A 138 5.21 -0.90 -16.66
CA LEU A 138 4.22 -0.36 -15.73
C LEU A 138 4.75 0.82 -14.90
N ARG A 139 6.03 0.80 -14.51
CA ARG A 139 6.67 1.93 -13.79
C ARG A 139 6.80 3.21 -14.62
N LYS A 140 6.68 3.12 -15.94
CA LYS A 140 6.81 4.25 -16.88
C LYS A 140 5.45 4.79 -17.35
N GLU A 141 4.37 4.05 -17.10
CA GLU A 141 2.97 4.46 -17.36
C GLU A 141 2.46 5.32 -16.20
#